data_AF-A0A8X6TXC8-F1
#
_entry.id   AF-A0A8X6TXC8-F1
#
_cell.length_a   1.000
_cell.length_b   1.000
_cell.length_c   1.000
_cell.angle_alpha   90.00
_cell.angle_beta   90.00
_cell.angle_gamma   90.00
#
_symmetry.space_group_name_H-M   'P 1'
#
loop_
_entity.id
_entity.type
_entity.pdbx_description
1 polymer ?
#
loop_
_entity_poly.entity_id
_entity_poly.type
_entity_poly.pdbx_seq_one_letter_code
_entity_poly.pdbx_strand_id
1 'polypeptide(L)'
;MNARFWPSLQLTAHVRIALGILQNIEFTEVLSDFRFENVVRKLQNVHENLSSLSLPGVMKKRTVCIVGALVKETKKWYNCHKIFFLGENLDFWNRIRWHSHGTINRYETARSLVQDENMDIKRRFYLASEYYLEENAQNLWRGMNEECRTDIISDCCTRIRSLWLEAVLSRNPLDWLQISDIIQNDHFPVENRNFILDNPLGFLRVYRRMPTPSARYKSLLHAISSRKLHQYDLYVCLFEMEDHELETFFNRFSTNMRI
;
A
#
# COMPACT_ATOMS: atom_id res chain seq x y z
N MET A 1 -2.33 -24.41 9.32
CA MET A 1 -2.26 -22.96 9.61
C MET A 1 -1.06 -22.69 10.50
N ASN A 2 -0.04 -22.00 10.00
CA ASN A 2 1.18 -21.73 10.75
C ASN A 2 1.01 -20.43 11.57
N ALA A 3 1.03 -20.52 12.90
CA ALA A 3 0.75 -19.41 13.83
C ALA A 3 1.86 -18.34 13.92
N ARG A 4 2.83 -18.32 13.00
CA ARG A 4 4.12 -17.63 13.17
C ARG A 4 4.05 -16.10 13.29
N PHE A 5 2.94 -15.44 12.95
CA PHE A 5 2.88 -13.96 12.91
C PHE A 5 1.56 -13.35 13.36
N TRP A 6 0.76 -14.02 14.19
CA TRP A 6 -0.41 -13.36 14.78
C TRP A 6 0.04 -12.27 15.76
N PRO A 7 -0.48 -11.03 15.67
CA PRO A 7 -0.20 -10.01 16.66
C PRO A 7 -0.70 -10.48 18.03
N SER A 8 0.03 -10.14 19.08
CA SER A 8 -0.43 -10.42 20.43
C SER A 8 -1.79 -9.76 20.69
N LEU A 9 -2.60 -10.36 21.56
CA LEU A 9 -3.85 -9.76 22.01
C LEU A 9 -3.61 -8.34 22.57
N GLN A 10 -2.49 -8.15 23.26
CA GLN A 10 -2.08 -6.86 23.79
C GLN A 10 -1.85 -5.83 22.67
N LEU A 11 -1.10 -6.17 21.61
CA LEU A 11 -0.89 -5.27 20.48
C LEU A 11 -2.23 -4.93 19.80
N THR A 12 -3.07 -5.93 19.56
CA THR A 12 -4.38 -5.76 18.93
C THR A 12 -5.27 -4.82 19.75
N ALA A 13 -5.30 -4.97 21.08
CA ALA A 13 -6.05 -4.10 21.96
C ALA A 13 -5.55 -2.64 21.89
N HIS A 14 -4.23 -2.43 21.94
CA HIS A 14 -3.68 -1.08 21.81
C HIS A 14 -3.95 -0.44 20.46
N VAL A 15 -3.87 -1.21 19.36
CA VAL A 15 -4.23 -0.72 18.02
C VAL A 15 -5.70 -0.28 18.00
N ARG A 16 -6.62 -1.06 18.55
CA ARG A 16 -8.04 -0.69 18.60
C ARG A 16 -8.30 0.57 19.43
N ILE A 17 -7.67 0.70 20.60
CA ILE A 17 -7.77 1.92 21.42
C ILE A 17 -7.24 3.13 20.64
N ALA A 18 -6.07 2.99 20.01
CA ALA A 18 -5.46 4.05 19.22
C ALA A 18 -6.35 4.48 18.03
N LEU A 19 -6.96 3.53 17.32
CA LEU A 19 -7.90 3.82 16.23
C LEU A 19 -9.15 4.56 16.75
N GLY A 20 -9.71 4.15 17.88
CA GLY A 20 -10.84 4.83 18.50
C GLY A 20 -10.51 6.28 18.91
N ILE A 21 -9.30 6.53 19.41
CA ILE A 21 -8.84 7.89 19.71
C ILE A 21 -8.76 8.73 18.43
N LEU A 22 -8.17 8.16 17.37
CA LEU A 22 -8.00 8.86 16.09
C LEU A 22 -9.32 9.13 15.36
N GLN A 23 -10.36 8.33 15.59
CA GLN A 23 -11.70 8.57 15.05
C GLN A 23 -12.47 9.68 15.79
N ASN A 24 -12.20 9.87 17.09
CA ASN A 24 -12.86 10.91 17.90
C ASN A 24 -12.22 12.29 17.74
N ILE A 25 -10.96 12.34 17.34
CA ILE A 25 -10.28 13.59 16.99
C ILE A 25 -10.64 13.85 15.52
N GLU A 26 -11.32 14.93 15.19
CA GLU A 26 -11.59 15.32 13.80
C GLU A 26 -10.25 15.46 13.03
N PHE A 27 -9.84 14.38 12.34
CA PHE A 27 -8.53 14.26 11.71
C PHE A 27 -8.50 14.85 10.29
N THR A 28 -9.65 15.26 9.76
CA THR A 28 -9.83 15.87 8.43
C THR A 28 -8.92 17.08 8.23
N GLU A 29 -8.74 17.92 9.26
CA GLU A 29 -7.80 19.06 9.20
C GLU A 29 -6.31 18.68 9.29
N VAL A 30 -5.98 17.51 9.85
CA VAL A 30 -4.57 17.07 10.03
C VAL A 30 -4.00 16.55 8.73
N LEU A 31 -4.86 16.00 7.89
CA LEU A 31 -4.51 15.51 6.56
C LEU A 31 -4.60 16.61 5.50
N SER A 32 -5.27 17.74 5.76
CA SER A 32 -5.25 18.87 4.82
C SER A 32 -3.98 19.73 4.95
N ASP A 33 -3.37 19.82 6.15
CA ASP A 33 -2.11 20.55 6.38
C ASP A 33 -0.98 19.59 6.81
N PHE A 34 -0.38 18.90 5.84
CA PHE A 34 0.69 17.90 6.03
C PHE A 34 2.05 18.46 6.49
N ARG A 35 2.11 19.71 6.98
CA ARG A 35 3.28 20.24 7.68
C ARG A 35 3.39 19.53 9.04
N PHE A 36 4.49 18.80 9.22
CA PHE A 36 4.75 17.88 10.35
C PHE A 36 4.54 18.51 11.74
N GLU A 37 4.72 19.83 11.85
CA GLU A 37 4.53 20.63 13.06
C GLU A 37 3.08 20.57 13.60
N ASN A 38 2.07 20.50 12.73
CA ASN A 38 0.66 20.39 13.15
C ASN A 38 0.31 19.00 13.70
N VAL A 39 0.95 17.95 13.19
CA VAL A 39 0.80 16.57 13.70
C VAL A 39 1.35 16.46 15.12
N VAL A 40 2.52 17.05 15.39
CA VAL A 40 3.14 17.03 16.73
C VAL A 40 2.27 17.76 17.75
N ARG A 41 1.78 18.96 17.41
CA ARG A 41 0.86 19.73 18.27
C ARG A 41 -0.45 18.99 18.54
N LYS A 42 -1.02 18.31 17.53
CA LYS A 42 -2.24 17.50 17.72
C LYS A 42 -1.97 16.17 18.44
N LEU A 43 -0.76 15.61 18.37
CA LEU A 43 -0.32 14.49 19.21
C LEU A 43 -0.17 14.88 20.70
N GLN A 44 0.14 16.14 21.02
CA GLN A 44 0.05 16.63 22.40
C GLN A 44 -1.40 16.62 22.88
N ASN A 45 -2.34 17.01 22.02
CA ASN A 45 -3.77 16.91 22.29
C ASN A 45 -4.23 15.44 22.46
N VAL A 46 -3.63 14.49 21.71
CA VAL A 46 -3.80 13.05 21.95
C VAL A 46 -3.29 12.65 23.33
N HIS A 47 -2.18 13.21 23.81
CA HIS A 47 -1.66 12.93 25.15
C HIS A 47 -2.60 13.44 26.25
N GLU A 48 -3.19 14.62 26.08
CA GLU A 48 -4.21 15.19 26.97
C GLU A 48 -5.49 14.34 26.99
N ASN A 49 -5.99 13.94 25.82
CA ASN A 49 -7.13 13.04 25.67
C ASN A 49 -6.84 11.63 26.22
N LEU A 50 -5.61 11.14 26.10
CA LEU A 50 -5.19 9.89 26.76
C LEU A 50 -5.05 10.04 28.27
N SER A 51 -4.76 11.25 28.74
CA SER A 51 -4.61 11.54 30.16
C SER A 51 -5.96 11.49 30.89
N SER A 52 -7.05 11.87 30.22
CA SER A 52 -8.42 11.76 30.75
C SER A 52 -8.93 10.31 30.82
N LEU A 53 -8.37 9.38 30.03
CA LEU A 53 -8.71 7.96 30.14
C LEU A 53 -8.10 7.34 31.40
N SER A 54 -8.87 6.53 32.12
CA SER A 54 -8.44 5.75 33.29
C SER A 54 -7.57 4.54 32.89
N LEU A 55 -6.48 4.78 32.17
CA LEU A 55 -5.52 3.77 31.73
C LEU A 55 -4.25 3.78 32.61
N PRO A 56 -3.64 2.62 32.88
CA PRO A 56 -2.32 2.57 33.51
C PRO A 56 -1.28 3.36 32.71
N GLY A 57 -0.33 4.03 33.38
CA GLY A 57 0.67 4.89 32.73
C GLY A 57 1.47 4.18 31.63
N VAL A 58 1.82 2.90 31.84
CA VAL A 58 2.49 2.08 30.81
C VAL A 58 1.62 1.89 29.56
N MET A 59 0.31 1.71 29.73
CA MET A 59 -0.62 1.58 28.62
C MET A 59 -0.81 2.90 27.87
N LYS A 60 -0.86 4.03 28.58
CA LYS A 60 -0.90 5.36 27.96
C LYS A 60 0.31 5.57 27.06
N LYS A 61 1.53 5.32 27.58
CA LYS A 61 2.78 5.47 26.81
C LYS A 61 2.78 4.60 25.55
N ARG A 62 2.42 3.31 25.66
CA ARG A 62 2.33 2.41 24.51
C ARG A 62 1.30 2.86 23.48
N THR A 63 0.15 3.35 23.93
CA THR A 63 -0.92 3.82 23.06
C THR A 63 -0.49 5.07 22.28
N VAL A 64 0.20 6.04 22.92
CA VAL A 64 0.79 7.19 22.21
C VAL A 64 1.74 6.74 21.10
N CYS A 65 2.63 5.79 21.40
CA CYS A 65 3.58 5.27 20.40
C CYS A 65 2.85 4.64 19.20
N ILE A 66 1.78 3.87 19.46
CA ILE A 66 0.97 3.24 18.41
C ILE A 66 0.21 4.28 17.61
N VAL A 67 -0.39 5.29 18.24
CA VAL A 67 -1.02 6.42 17.52
C VAL A 67 -0.02 7.06 16.56
N GLY A 68 1.20 7.35 17.03
CA GLY A 68 2.26 7.88 16.19
C GLY A 68 2.62 6.97 15.01
N ALA A 69 2.63 5.65 15.22
CA ALA A 69 2.87 4.68 14.15
C ALA A 69 1.73 4.65 13.11
N LEU A 70 0.46 4.68 13.56
CA LEU A 70 -0.72 4.71 12.68
C LEU A 70 -0.74 5.98 11.81
N VAL A 71 -0.42 7.14 12.40
CA VAL A 71 -0.32 8.41 11.66
C VAL A 71 0.79 8.35 10.61
N LYS A 72 1.94 7.78 10.94
CA LYS A 72 3.05 7.60 9.99
C LYS A 72 2.66 6.67 8.84
N GLU A 73 2.04 5.53 9.11
CA GLU A 73 1.56 4.59 8.07
C GLU A 73 0.54 5.27 7.16
N THR A 74 -0.39 6.03 7.73
CA THR A 74 -1.41 6.78 6.99
C THR A 74 -0.78 7.82 6.09
N LYS A 75 0.17 8.62 6.60
CA LYS A 75 0.90 9.61 5.81
C LYS A 75 1.67 8.95 4.67
N LYS A 76 2.35 7.83 4.95
CA LYS A 76 3.08 7.07 3.94
C LYS A 76 2.14 6.62 2.83
N TRP A 77 1.01 6.00 3.20
CA TRP A 77 0.02 5.56 2.23
C TRP A 77 -0.55 6.74 1.44
N TYR A 78 -0.97 7.83 2.10
CA TYR A 78 -1.51 9.00 1.42
C TYR A 78 -0.52 9.60 0.42
N ASN A 79 0.75 9.76 0.80
CA ASN A 79 1.77 10.30 -0.10
C ASN A 79 1.96 9.47 -1.37
N CYS A 80 1.87 8.14 -1.28
CA CYS A 80 1.91 7.25 -2.44
C CYS A 80 0.70 7.40 -3.36
N HIS A 81 -0.43 7.90 -2.85
CA HIS A 81 -1.70 7.93 -3.57
C HIS A 81 -2.29 9.34 -3.74
N LYS A 82 -1.55 10.39 -3.34
CA LYS A 82 -2.05 11.77 -3.27
C LYS A 82 -2.67 12.24 -4.58
N ILE A 83 -2.10 11.83 -5.71
CA ILE A 83 -2.56 12.10 -7.08
C ILE A 83 -4.03 11.69 -7.26
N PHE A 84 -4.46 10.57 -6.66
CA PHE A 84 -5.83 10.07 -6.76
C PHE A 84 -6.82 10.80 -5.85
N PHE A 85 -6.35 11.69 -4.97
CA PHE A 85 -7.19 12.40 -3.99
C PHE A 85 -7.09 13.92 -4.10
N LEU A 86 -6.36 14.46 -5.08
CA LEU A 86 -6.18 15.91 -5.24
C LEU A 86 -7.51 16.61 -5.50
N GLY A 87 -8.02 17.39 -4.55
CA GLY A 87 -9.31 18.10 -4.70
C GLY A 87 -10.53 17.21 -4.44
N GLU A 88 -10.34 15.98 -3.97
CA GLU A 88 -11.41 15.22 -3.33
C GLU A 88 -11.60 15.70 -1.88
N ASN A 89 -12.84 15.92 -1.44
CA ASN A 89 -13.15 16.12 -0.03
C ASN A 89 -13.56 14.79 0.60
N LEU A 90 -12.59 13.89 0.74
CA LEU A 90 -12.81 12.57 1.31
C LEU A 90 -12.46 12.56 2.79
N ASP A 91 -13.38 12.07 3.61
CA ASP A 91 -13.08 11.61 4.96
C ASP A 91 -12.22 10.34 4.89
N PHE A 92 -10.93 10.57 4.63
CA PHE A 92 -9.98 9.52 4.34
C PHE A 92 -9.86 8.53 5.48
N TRP A 93 -9.90 9.01 6.74
CA TRP A 93 -9.69 8.18 7.92
C TRP A 93 -10.75 7.08 8.06
N ASN A 94 -12.02 7.42 7.85
CA ASN A 94 -13.14 6.49 7.96
C ASN A 94 -13.18 5.46 6.82
N ARG A 95 -12.41 5.69 5.75
CA ARG A 95 -12.31 4.81 4.58
C ARG A 95 -11.12 3.85 4.66
N ILE A 96 -10.15 4.12 5.53
CA ILE A 96 -9.02 3.23 5.76
C ILE A 96 -9.48 1.94 6.45
N ARG A 97 -9.11 0.81 5.87
CA ARG A 97 -9.23 -0.50 6.52
C ARG A 97 -7.91 -0.85 7.19
N TRP A 98 -7.97 -1.26 8.45
CA TRP A 98 -6.78 -1.57 9.26
C TRP A 98 -6.64 -3.07 9.49
N HIS A 99 -5.40 -3.58 9.43
CA HIS A 99 -5.08 -4.88 10.00
C HIS A 99 -5.01 -4.80 11.54
N SER A 100 -5.21 -5.94 12.20
CA SER A 100 -5.15 -6.06 13.67
C SER A 100 -3.81 -5.63 14.29
N HIS A 101 -2.73 -5.64 13.51
CA HIS A 101 -1.40 -5.23 13.94
C HIS A 101 -1.08 -3.75 13.65
N GLY A 102 -2.06 -2.96 13.19
CA GLY A 102 -1.92 -1.51 13.06
C GLY A 102 -1.27 -1.04 11.74
N THR A 103 -1.28 -1.85 10.70
CA THR A 103 -0.96 -1.41 9.34
C THR A 103 -2.24 -1.26 8.53
N ILE A 104 -2.19 -0.46 7.46
CA ILE A 104 -3.32 -0.30 6.56
C ILE A 104 -3.48 -1.59 5.74
N ASN A 105 -4.68 -2.16 5.74
CA ASN A 105 -5.07 -3.15 4.75
C ASN A 105 -5.31 -2.44 3.43
N ARG A 106 -4.22 -2.30 2.67
CA ARG A 106 -4.17 -1.52 1.45
C ARG A 106 -5.16 -2.05 0.40
N TYR A 107 -5.29 -3.38 0.28
CA TYR A 107 -6.18 -4.03 -0.69
C TYR A 107 -7.64 -3.67 -0.40
N GLU A 108 -8.08 -3.93 0.83
CA GLU A 108 -9.48 -3.68 1.22
C GLU A 108 -9.80 -2.19 1.25
N THR A 109 -8.83 -1.35 1.62
CA THR A 109 -8.96 0.12 1.54
C THR A 109 -9.19 0.56 0.10
N ALA A 110 -8.31 0.14 -0.83
CA ALA A 110 -8.45 0.50 -2.24
C ALA A 110 -9.75 -0.04 -2.84
N ARG A 111 -10.11 -1.29 -2.54
CA ARG A 111 -11.37 -1.89 -2.99
C ARG A 111 -12.58 -1.07 -2.52
N SER A 112 -12.60 -0.68 -1.25
CA SER A 112 -13.67 0.16 -0.68
C SER A 112 -13.73 1.53 -1.34
N LEU A 113 -12.59 2.16 -1.63
CA LEU A 113 -12.52 3.46 -2.30
C LEU A 113 -12.94 3.41 -3.76
N VAL A 114 -12.55 2.35 -4.48
CA VAL A 114 -12.94 2.11 -5.86
C VAL A 114 -14.45 1.89 -6.00
N GLN A 115 -15.13 1.43 -4.95
CA GLN A 115 -16.58 1.25 -4.93
C GLN A 115 -17.35 2.52 -4.54
N ASP A 116 -16.68 3.57 -4.04
CA ASP A 116 -17.36 4.80 -3.64
C ASP A 116 -17.72 5.66 -4.86
N GLU A 117 -19.02 5.86 -5.06
CA GLU A 117 -19.56 6.64 -6.17
C GLU A 117 -19.39 8.15 -6.02
N ASN A 118 -19.03 8.63 -4.82
CA ASN A 118 -18.72 10.04 -4.61
C ASN A 118 -17.34 10.44 -5.15
N MET A 119 -16.47 9.46 -5.43
CA MET A 119 -15.13 9.72 -5.97
C MET A 119 -15.18 9.76 -7.52
N ASP A 120 -14.42 10.65 -8.13
CA ASP A 120 -14.35 10.76 -9.59
C ASP A 120 -14.03 9.41 -10.27
N ILE A 121 -14.72 9.13 -11.38
CA ILE A 121 -14.64 7.84 -12.07
C ILE A 121 -13.24 7.56 -12.61
N LYS A 122 -12.48 8.58 -13.06
CA LYS A 122 -11.09 8.40 -13.52
C LYS A 122 -10.19 8.05 -12.35
N ARG A 123 -10.34 8.72 -11.21
CA ARG A 123 -9.58 8.41 -9.98
C ARG A 123 -9.86 7.01 -9.49
N ARG A 124 -11.13 6.59 -9.50
CA ARG A 124 -11.52 5.21 -9.16
C ARG A 124 -10.88 4.22 -10.11
N PHE A 125 -10.84 4.52 -11.41
CA PHE A 125 -10.19 3.66 -12.39
C PHE A 125 -8.69 3.56 -12.17
N TYR A 126 -8.00 4.67 -11.93
CA TYR A 126 -6.57 4.65 -11.61
C TYR A 126 -6.26 3.84 -10.36
N LEU A 127 -7.04 4.03 -9.30
CA LEU A 127 -6.89 3.27 -8.08
C LEU A 127 -7.19 1.78 -8.31
N ALA A 128 -8.22 1.43 -9.08
CA ALA A 128 -8.50 0.05 -9.46
C ALA A 128 -7.36 -0.56 -10.27
N SER A 129 -6.75 0.22 -11.16
CA SER A 129 -5.59 -0.19 -11.97
C SER A 129 -4.38 -0.46 -11.11
N GLU A 130 -4.08 0.48 -10.22
CA GLU A 130 -2.97 0.42 -9.29
C GLU A 130 -3.03 -0.79 -8.36
N TYR A 131 -4.26 -1.14 -7.99
CA TYR A 131 -4.56 -2.29 -7.15
C TYR A 131 -5.03 -3.49 -7.97
N TYR A 132 -4.79 -3.56 -9.29
CA TYR A 132 -5.15 -4.73 -10.13
C TYR A 132 -6.54 -5.30 -9.78
N LEU A 133 -7.55 -4.44 -9.62
CA LEU A 133 -8.94 -4.79 -9.34
C LEU A 133 -9.66 -4.92 -10.69
N GLU A 134 -9.33 -5.98 -11.43
CA GLU A 134 -9.66 -6.15 -12.85
C GLU A 134 -11.15 -5.94 -13.14
N GLU A 135 -12.03 -6.60 -12.39
CA GLU A 135 -13.48 -6.48 -12.58
C GLU A 135 -13.96 -5.03 -12.34
N ASN A 136 -13.49 -4.38 -11.27
CA ASN A 136 -13.83 -3.00 -10.98
C ASN A 136 -13.34 -2.07 -12.09
N ALA A 137 -12.10 -2.25 -12.56
CA ALA A 137 -11.54 -1.46 -13.63
C ALA A 137 -12.31 -1.61 -14.94
N GLN A 138 -12.67 -2.83 -15.33
CA GLN A 138 -13.50 -3.08 -16.52
C GLN A 138 -14.88 -2.44 -16.41
N ASN A 139 -15.50 -2.49 -15.23
CA ASN A 139 -16.80 -1.87 -14.99
C ASN A 139 -16.71 -0.34 -15.08
N LEU A 140 -15.70 0.25 -14.44
CA LEU A 140 -15.46 1.69 -14.49
C LEU A 140 -15.17 2.15 -15.92
N TRP A 141 -14.30 1.44 -16.66
CA TRP A 141 -13.99 1.75 -18.05
C TRP A 141 -15.23 1.76 -18.94
N ARG A 142 -16.10 0.76 -18.78
CA ARG A 142 -17.38 0.68 -19.53
C ARG A 142 -18.32 1.84 -19.19
N GLY A 143 -18.31 2.30 -17.94
CA GLY A 143 -19.11 3.45 -17.49
C GLY A 143 -18.58 4.82 -17.91
N MET A 144 -17.34 4.92 -18.38
CA MET A 144 -16.75 6.19 -18.82
C MET A 144 -17.22 6.62 -20.22
N ASN A 145 -17.32 7.94 -20.42
CA ASN A 145 -17.47 8.52 -21.75
C ASN A 145 -16.15 8.48 -22.55
N GLU A 146 -16.21 8.80 -23.83
CA GLU A 146 -15.06 8.74 -24.74
C GLU A 146 -13.94 9.72 -24.35
N GLU A 147 -14.31 10.94 -23.95
CA GLU A 147 -13.35 11.95 -23.49
C GLU A 147 -12.53 11.44 -22.29
N CYS A 148 -13.19 10.82 -21.32
CA CYS A 148 -12.51 10.25 -20.16
C CYS A 148 -11.54 9.13 -20.55
N ARG A 149 -11.93 8.26 -21.48
CA ARG A 149 -11.07 7.16 -21.94
C ARG A 149 -9.86 7.68 -22.70
N THR A 150 -10.05 8.68 -23.57
CA THR A 150 -8.97 9.31 -24.33
C THR A 150 -7.95 9.98 -23.40
N ASP A 151 -8.43 10.70 -22.39
CA ASP A 151 -7.58 11.30 -21.36
C ASP A 151 -6.74 10.24 -20.63
N ILE A 152 -7.38 9.15 -20.19
CA ILE A 152 -6.69 8.03 -19.51
C ILE A 152 -5.62 7.38 -20.40
N ILE A 153 -5.93 7.15 -21.69
CA ILE A 153 -4.98 6.57 -22.64
C ILE A 153 -3.78 7.50 -22.82
N SER A 154 -4.01 8.81 -22.89
CA SER A 154 -2.95 9.81 -23.00
C SER A 154 -2.07 9.91 -21.75
N ASP A 155 -2.65 9.66 -20.56
CA ASP A 155 -1.96 9.65 -19.26
C ASP A 155 -1.26 8.31 -18.92
N CYS A 156 -1.37 7.27 -19.78
CA CYS A 156 -0.72 5.98 -19.53
C CYS A 156 0.81 6.05 -19.73
N CYS A 157 1.52 6.71 -18.81
CA CYS A 157 2.94 7.02 -18.92
C CYS A 157 3.89 5.84 -18.65
N THR A 158 3.41 4.66 -18.24
CA THR A 158 4.27 3.50 -17.98
C THR A 158 3.88 2.29 -18.82
N ARG A 159 4.89 1.59 -19.36
CA ARG A 159 4.68 0.39 -20.19
C ARG A 159 3.90 -0.71 -19.48
N ILE A 160 4.06 -0.84 -18.16
CA ILE A 160 3.27 -1.79 -17.36
C ILE A 160 1.80 -1.36 -17.25
N ARG A 161 1.51 -0.07 -17.10
CA ARG A 161 0.13 0.42 -17.10
C ARG A 161 -0.53 0.26 -18.47
N SER A 162 0.21 0.48 -19.57
CA SER A 162 -0.26 0.21 -20.92
C SER A 162 -0.56 -1.28 -21.15
N LEU A 163 0.35 -2.18 -20.78
CA LEU A 163 0.15 -3.64 -20.89
C LEU A 163 -1.05 -4.11 -20.05
N TRP A 164 -1.15 -3.61 -18.81
CA TRP A 164 -2.28 -3.92 -17.94
C TRP A 164 -3.59 -3.39 -18.53
N LEU A 165 -3.61 -2.17 -19.04
CA LEU A 165 -4.78 -1.58 -19.69
C LEU A 165 -5.18 -2.42 -20.90
N GLU A 166 -4.24 -2.73 -21.79
CA GLU A 166 -4.48 -3.58 -22.95
C GLU A 166 -5.08 -4.94 -22.56
N ALA A 167 -4.49 -5.63 -21.58
CA ALA A 167 -4.97 -6.92 -21.10
C ALA A 167 -6.39 -6.83 -20.51
N VAL A 168 -6.62 -5.85 -19.64
CA VAL A 168 -7.92 -5.66 -18.96
C VAL A 168 -9.01 -5.29 -19.97
N LEU A 169 -8.70 -4.48 -20.98
CA LEU A 169 -9.64 -4.06 -22.01
C LEU A 169 -9.89 -5.12 -23.07
N SER A 170 -8.85 -5.85 -23.48
CA SER A 170 -8.96 -6.93 -24.48
C SER A 170 -9.42 -8.27 -23.91
N ARG A 171 -9.59 -8.36 -22.58
CA ARG A 171 -9.84 -9.61 -21.83
C ARG A 171 -8.77 -10.69 -22.06
N ASN A 172 -7.58 -10.27 -22.48
CA ASN A 172 -6.45 -11.16 -22.60
C ASN A 172 -5.71 -11.24 -21.26
N PRO A 173 -5.29 -12.43 -20.82
CA PRO A 173 -4.49 -12.54 -19.61
C PRO A 173 -3.15 -11.82 -19.79
N LEU A 174 -2.68 -11.16 -18.73
CA LEU A 174 -1.35 -10.56 -18.69
C LEU A 174 -0.27 -11.63 -18.84
N ASP A 175 0.71 -11.35 -19.69
CA ASP A 175 1.94 -12.12 -19.73
C ASP A 175 2.84 -11.73 -18.55
N TRP A 176 2.75 -12.49 -17.46
CA TRP A 176 3.53 -12.26 -16.25
C TRP A 176 5.04 -12.50 -16.44
N LEU A 177 5.44 -13.27 -17.46
CA LEU A 177 6.86 -13.38 -17.84
C LEU A 177 7.35 -12.05 -18.42
N GLN A 178 6.58 -11.47 -19.33
CA GLN A 178 6.89 -10.16 -19.91
C GLN A 178 6.95 -9.07 -18.82
N ILE A 179 6.00 -9.05 -17.88
CA ILE A 179 6.02 -8.09 -16.77
C ILE A 179 7.23 -8.32 -15.87
N SER A 180 7.56 -9.57 -15.55
CA SER A 180 8.73 -9.92 -14.74
C SER A 180 10.03 -9.46 -15.41
N ASP A 181 10.13 -9.63 -16.74
CA ASP A 181 11.29 -9.19 -17.52
C ASP A 181 11.42 -7.66 -17.51
N ILE A 182 10.30 -6.94 -17.69
CA ILE A 182 10.27 -5.47 -17.60
C ILE A 182 10.75 -4.98 -16.23
N ILE A 183 10.29 -5.62 -15.14
CA ILE A 183 10.70 -5.27 -13.77
C ILE A 183 12.19 -5.56 -13.52
N GLN A 184 12.72 -6.64 -14.10
CA GLN A 184 14.11 -7.05 -13.87
C GLN A 184 15.13 -6.30 -14.72
N ASN A 185 14.76 -5.90 -15.93
CA ASN A 185 15.68 -5.27 -16.88
C ASN A 185 15.71 -3.74 -16.79
N ASP A 186 14.74 -3.14 -16.09
CA ASP A 186 14.67 -1.76 -15.60
C ASP A 186 15.50 -0.70 -16.38
N HIS A 187 15.36 -0.67 -17.71
CA HIS A 187 15.83 0.45 -18.54
C HIS A 187 14.82 1.60 -18.48
N PHE A 188 14.33 1.92 -17.28
CA PHE A 188 13.48 3.08 -17.09
C PHE A 188 14.34 4.31 -16.81
N PRO A 189 14.11 5.43 -17.53
CA PRO A 189 14.64 6.71 -17.11
C PRO A 189 14.25 6.96 -15.65
N VAL A 190 15.17 7.53 -14.88
CA VAL A 190 15.11 7.71 -13.41
C VAL A 190 13.78 8.34 -12.97
N GLU A 191 13.19 9.16 -13.83
CA GLU A 191 11.95 9.90 -13.65
C GLU A 191 10.69 9.02 -13.55
N ASN A 192 10.72 7.78 -14.06
CA ASN A 192 9.58 6.85 -14.11
C ASN A 192 9.69 5.63 -13.18
N ARG A 193 10.74 5.55 -12.33
CA ARG A 193 10.98 4.40 -11.43
C ARG A 193 10.00 4.28 -10.26
N ASN A 194 9.05 5.21 -10.13
CA ASN A 194 8.31 5.46 -8.89
C ASN A 194 6.94 4.79 -8.81
N PHE A 195 6.66 3.77 -9.62
CA PHE A 195 5.29 3.23 -9.70
C PHE A 195 5.17 1.78 -9.23
N ILE A 196 5.85 0.83 -9.87
CA ILE A 196 5.69 -0.60 -9.52
C ILE A 196 6.33 -0.96 -8.18
N LEU A 197 7.44 -0.29 -7.84
CA LEU A 197 8.18 -0.54 -6.61
C LEU A 197 7.75 0.37 -5.45
N ASP A 198 7.15 1.53 -5.73
CA ASP A 198 6.69 2.45 -4.68
C ASP A 198 5.24 2.18 -4.25
N ASN A 199 4.51 1.32 -4.98
CA ASN A 199 3.29 0.70 -4.48
C ASN A 199 3.57 -0.72 -3.95
N PRO A 200 3.56 -0.88 -2.61
CA PRO A 200 3.75 -2.14 -1.92
C PRO A 200 2.93 -3.33 -2.45
N LEU A 201 1.66 -3.07 -2.82
CA LEU A 201 0.81 -4.14 -3.32
C LEU A 201 1.05 -4.51 -4.77
N GLY A 202 1.64 -3.61 -5.57
CA GLY A 202 2.05 -3.91 -6.93
C GLY A 202 3.10 -5.02 -6.91
N PHE A 203 4.13 -4.86 -6.09
CA PHE A 203 5.20 -5.85 -5.96
C PHE A 203 4.68 -7.23 -5.54
N LEU A 204 3.91 -7.33 -4.43
CA LEU A 204 3.40 -8.63 -3.96
C LEU A 204 2.56 -9.37 -4.99
N ARG A 205 1.76 -8.66 -5.77
CA ARG A 205 0.88 -9.27 -6.76
C ARG A 205 1.64 -9.77 -7.96
N VAL A 206 2.63 -9.01 -8.42
CA VAL A 206 3.54 -9.46 -9.45
C VAL A 206 4.33 -10.67 -8.92
N TYR A 207 4.89 -10.57 -7.71
CA TYR A 207 5.65 -11.64 -7.05
C TYR A 207 4.86 -12.96 -7.01
N ARG A 208 3.61 -12.94 -6.55
CA ARG A 208 2.75 -14.15 -6.47
C ARG A 208 2.41 -14.76 -7.83
N ARG A 209 2.43 -13.97 -8.89
CA ARG A 209 2.11 -14.41 -10.26
C ARG A 209 3.35 -14.70 -11.10
N MET A 210 4.54 -14.54 -10.54
CA MET A 210 5.78 -14.94 -11.22
C MET A 210 5.80 -16.46 -11.37
N PRO A 211 6.14 -16.95 -12.58
CA PRO A 211 5.98 -18.37 -12.90
C PRO A 211 7.08 -19.27 -12.34
N THR A 212 8.20 -18.70 -11.85
CA THR A 212 9.32 -19.49 -11.33
C THR A 212 9.85 -18.95 -9.99
N PRO A 213 10.32 -19.83 -9.09
CA PRO A 213 11.10 -19.46 -7.90
C PRO A 213 12.24 -18.49 -8.18
N SER A 214 12.97 -18.71 -9.28
CA SER A 214 14.11 -17.88 -9.69
C SER A 214 13.69 -16.45 -10.02
N ALA A 215 12.57 -16.27 -10.73
CA ALA A 215 12.02 -14.94 -11.02
C ALA A 215 11.60 -14.22 -9.73
N ARG A 216 10.86 -14.92 -8.84
CA ARG A 216 10.47 -14.41 -7.51
C ARG A 216 11.67 -13.92 -6.70
N TYR A 217 12.72 -14.74 -6.65
CA TYR A 217 13.96 -14.43 -5.94
C TYR A 217 14.65 -13.19 -6.49
N LYS A 218 14.86 -13.12 -7.82
CA LYS A 218 15.54 -11.98 -8.47
C LYS A 218 14.79 -10.68 -8.23
N SER A 219 13.47 -10.70 -8.41
CA SER A 219 12.64 -9.52 -8.21
C SER A 219 12.60 -9.09 -6.74
N LEU A 220 12.57 -10.03 -5.79
CA LEU A 220 12.66 -9.70 -4.36
C LEU A 220 13.99 -9.06 -3.99
N LEU A 221 15.11 -9.61 -4.47
CA LEU A 221 16.42 -9.00 -4.28
C LEU A 221 16.47 -7.59 -4.85
N HIS A 222 16.00 -7.40 -6.09
CA HIS A 222 15.97 -6.08 -6.72
C HIS A 222 15.14 -5.09 -5.90
N ALA A 223 13.96 -5.50 -5.40
CA ALA A 223 13.10 -4.67 -4.57
C ALA A 223 13.74 -4.30 -3.21
N ILE A 224 14.50 -5.22 -2.61
CA ILE A 224 15.26 -4.95 -1.38
C ILE A 224 16.44 -4.01 -1.66
N SER A 225 17.23 -4.28 -2.69
CA SER A 225 18.40 -3.47 -3.08
C SER A 225 18.02 -2.04 -3.46
N SER A 226 16.85 -1.85 -4.08
CA SER A 226 16.32 -0.53 -4.40
C SER A 226 15.75 0.23 -3.18
N ARG A 227 15.63 -0.42 -2.01
CA ARG A 227 15.02 0.11 -0.78
C ARG A 227 13.56 0.53 -0.94
N LYS A 228 12.87 -0.02 -1.93
CA LYS A 228 11.49 0.33 -2.26
C LYS A 228 10.47 -0.64 -1.69
N LEU A 229 10.90 -1.86 -1.36
CA LEU A 229 10.03 -2.88 -0.81
C LEU A 229 9.44 -2.47 0.55
N HIS A 230 8.12 -2.58 0.70
CA HIS A 230 7.48 -2.38 1.99
C HIS A 230 7.87 -3.50 2.95
N GLN A 231 8.00 -3.18 4.23
CA GLN A 231 8.29 -4.19 5.25
C GLN A 231 7.23 -5.30 5.29
N TYR A 232 5.96 -4.95 5.12
CA TYR A 232 4.87 -5.94 5.02
C TYR A 232 5.05 -6.88 3.82
N ASP A 233 5.41 -6.35 2.66
CA ASP A 233 5.60 -7.16 1.45
C ASP A 233 6.79 -8.09 1.59
N LEU A 234 7.88 -7.61 2.19
CA LEU A 234 9.02 -8.45 2.52
C LEU A 234 8.59 -9.62 3.41
N TYR A 235 7.83 -9.36 4.47
CA TYR A 235 7.35 -10.43 5.36
C TYR A 235 6.47 -11.44 4.62
N VAL A 236 5.54 -10.96 3.78
CA VAL A 236 4.65 -11.85 3.01
C VAL A 236 5.46 -12.69 2.01
N CYS A 237 6.39 -12.09 1.28
CA CYS A 237 7.26 -12.82 0.36
C CYS A 237 8.07 -13.90 1.07
N LEU A 238 8.72 -13.55 2.19
CA LEU A 238 9.50 -14.52 2.98
C LEU A 238 8.61 -15.62 3.58
N PHE A 239 7.35 -15.33 3.90
CA PHE A 239 6.41 -16.30 4.43
C PHE A 239 5.87 -17.26 3.35
N GLU A 240 5.75 -16.79 2.11
CA GLU A 240 5.27 -17.59 0.97
C GLU A 240 6.37 -18.45 0.34
N MET A 241 7.63 -18.19 0.67
CA MET A 241 8.76 -19.04 0.25
C MET A 241 8.70 -20.41 0.94
N GLU A 242 9.05 -21.45 0.20
CA GLU A 242 9.34 -22.75 0.77
C GLU A 242 10.63 -22.73 1.60
N ASP A 243 10.77 -23.63 2.58
CA ASP A 243 11.91 -23.62 3.51
C ASP A 243 13.27 -23.64 2.76
N HIS A 244 13.37 -24.39 1.67
CA HIS A 244 14.59 -24.47 0.86
C HIS A 244 14.86 -23.18 0.03
N GLU A 245 13.80 -22.50 -0.43
CA GLU A 245 13.90 -21.19 -1.10
C GLU A 245 14.38 -20.13 -0.10
N LEU A 246 13.85 -20.18 1.13
CA LEU A 246 14.19 -19.27 2.21
C LEU A 246 15.64 -19.44 2.67
N GLU A 247 16.11 -20.68 2.84
CA GLU A 247 17.51 -20.98 3.17
C GLU A 247 18.46 -20.48 2.06
N THR A 248 18.13 -20.77 0.81
CA THR A 248 18.89 -20.28 -0.35
C THR A 248 18.92 -18.75 -0.38
N PHE A 249 17.77 -18.11 -0.08
CA PHE A 249 17.65 -16.67 -0.02
C PHE A 249 18.60 -16.07 1.04
N PHE A 250 18.56 -16.56 2.28
CA PHE A 250 19.42 -16.05 3.35
C PHE A 250 20.90 -16.31 3.09
N ASN A 251 21.28 -17.49 2.57
CA ASN A 251 22.67 -17.81 2.24
C ASN A 251 23.23 -16.85 1.18
N ARG A 252 22.49 -16.62 0.10
CA ARG A 252 22.92 -15.69 -0.95
C ARG A 252 22.86 -14.23 -0.52
N PHE A 253 21.83 -13.84 0.23
CA PHE A 253 21.71 -12.48 0.78
C PHE A 253 22.89 -12.13 1.68
N SER A 254 23.32 -13.06 2.54
CA SER A 254 24.47 -12.88 3.41
C SER A 254 25.80 -12.74 2.65
N THR A 255 25.92 -13.39 1.50
CA THR A 255 27.13 -13.34 0.65
C THR A 255 27.20 -12.02 -0.12
N ASN A 256 26.05 -11.52 -0.61
CA ASN A 256 25.97 -10.27 -1.36
C ASN A 256 26.04 -9.00 -0.50
N MET A 257 25.79 -9.10 0.82
CA MET A 257 25.83 -7.99 1.78
C MET A 257 27.15 -7.91 2.56
N ARG A 258 28.11 -8.79 2.32
CA ARG A 258 29.50 -8.61 2.77
C ARG A 258 30.16 -7.52 1.90
N ILE A 259 29.91 -6.27 2.26
CA ILE A 259 30.65 -5.07 1.82
C ILE A 259 31.32 -4.49 3.07
#